data_AF-W9J9Z5-F1
#
_entry.id   AF-W9J9Z5-F1
#
_cell.length_a   1.000
_cell.length_b   1.000
_cell.length_c   1.000
_cell.angle_alpha   90.00
_cell.angle_beta   90.00
_cell.angle_gamma   90.00
#
_symmetry.space_group_name_H-M   'P 1'
#
loop_
_entity.id
_entity.type
_entity.pdbx_description
1 polymer ?
#
loop_
_entity_poly.entity_id
_entity_poly.type
_entity_poly.pdbx_seq_one_letter_code
_entity_poly.pdbx_strand_id
1 'polypeptide(L)' 'MLNAHQWNWGLKTSWLFAGLGAPFTLAMWFLIPETSGRTVAELDELFERKIKPYRFHKTTTTTQRIVEVNKADEA' A
#
# COMPACT_ATOMS: atom_id res chain seq x y z
N MET A 1 18.34 20.67 18.58
CA MET A 1 18.09 19.27 19.00
C MET A 1 19.35 18.41 18.98
N LEU A 2 20.18 18.50 17.92
CA LEU A 2 21.46 17.77 17.83
C LEU A 2 22.68 18.52 18.41
N ASN A 3 22.57 19.85 18.57
CA ASN A 3 23.62 20.66 19.19
C ASN A 3 23.72 20.36 20.70
N ALA A 4 24.93 20.11 21.19
CA ALA A 4 25.20 19.77 22.59
C ALA A 4 25.01 20.94 23.57
N HIS A 5 25.14 22.17 23.11
CA HIS A 5 25.07 23.37 23.96
C HIS A 5 23.65 23.96 24.07
N GLN A 6 22.71 23.50 23.25
CA GLN A 6 21.30 23.93 23.30
C GLN A 6 20.34 22.78 22.97
N TRP A 7 19.46 22.47 23.92
CA TRP A 7 18.44 21.40 23.87
C TRP A 7 18.98 19.96 23.74
N ASN A 8 20.28 19.71 23.46
CA ASN A 8 21.05 18.45 23.60
C ASN A 8 20.27 17.11 23.61
N TRP A 9 19.34 16.91 22.68
CA TRP A 9 18.58 15.66 22.59
C TRP A 9 19.36 14.58 21.84
N GLY A 10 20.33 14.97 21.00
CA GLY A 10 21.16 14.05 20.24
C GLY A 10 20.31 12.99 19.54
N LEU A 11 20.68 11.72 19.73
CA LEU A 11 19.97 10.58 19.15
C LEU A 11 18.52 10.42 19.65
N LYS A 12 18.16 10.97 20.82
CA LYS A 12 16.78 10.89 21.33
C LYS A 12 15.78 11.60 20.42
N THR A 13 16.25 12.53 19.61
CA THR A 13 15.43 13.22 18.58
C THR A 13 14.82 12.23 17.58
N SER A 14 15.47 11.10 17.30
CA SER A 14 14.93 10.07 16.41
C SER A 14 13.61 9.48 16.92
N TRP A 15 13.39 9.41 18.23
CA TRP A 15 12.13 8.94 18.80
C TRP A 15 10.96 9.89 18.55
N LEU A 16 11.23 11.21 18.48
CA LEU A 16 10.20 12.18 18.10
C LEU A 16 9.76 11.96 16.65
N PHE A 17 10.73 11.84 15.73
CA PHE A 17 10.41 11.65 14.32
C PHE A 17 9.83 10.27 14.02
N ALA A 18 10.30 9.22 14.70
CA ALA A 18 9.72 7.89 14.60
C ALA A 18 8.28 7.88 15.14
N GLY A 19 8.03 8.51 16.29
CA GLY A 19 6.68 8.63 16.86
C GLY A 19 5.75 9.46 15.98
N LEU A 20 6.26 10.54 15.38
CA LEU A 20 5.47 11.37 14.46
C LEU A 20 5.23 10.66 13.12
N GLY A 21 6.21 9.94 12.59
CA GLY A 21 6.14 9.24 11.31
C GLY A 21 5.28 7.97 11.36
N ALA A 22 5.32 7.23 12.48
CA ALA A 22 4.58 5.98 12.67
C ALA A 22 3.08 6.04 12.30
N PRO A 23 2.28 7.03 12.75
CA PRO A 23 0.87 7.11 12.38
C PRO A 23 0.68 7.35 10.87
N PHE A 24 1.55 8.13 10.22
CA PHE A 24 1.47 8.33 8.76
C PHE A 24 1.84 7.06 8.00
N THR A 25 2.89 6.36 8.43
CA THR A 25 3.27 5.07 7.84
C THR A 25 2.12 4.06 7.98
N LEU A 26 1.48 4.00 9.15
CA LEU A 26 0.33 3.13 9.38
C LEU A 26 -0.88 3.53 8.52
N ALA A 27 -1.17 4.82 8.40
CA ALA A 27 -2.24 5.31 7.55
C ALA A 27 -2.00 4.98 6.07
N MET A 28 -0.78 5.19 5.58
CA MET A 28 -0.38 4.83 4.21
C MET A 28 -0.58 3.34 3.95
N TRP A 29 -0.22 2.47 4.89
CA TRP A 29 -0.41 1.02 4.76
C TRP A 29 -1.87 0.61 4.55
N PHE A 30 -2.82 1.30 5.18
CA PHE A 30 -4.25 0.97 5.06
C PHE A 30 -4.96 1.66 3.90
N LEU A 31 -4.52 2.88 3.55
CA LEU A 31 -5.19 3.74 2.58
C LEU A 31 -4.66 3.55 1.15
N ILE A 32 -3.36 3.28 0.98
CA ILE A 32 -2.76 3.19 -0.35
C ILE A 32 -3.03 1.79 -0.94
N PRO A 33 -3.69 1.70 -2.11
CA PRO A 33 -3.89 0.43 -2.81
C PRO A 33 -2.60 -0.02 -3.50
N GLU A 34 -2.44 -1.34 -3.65
CA GLU A 34 -1.42 -1.93 -4.52
C GLU A 34 -1.90 -1.88 -5.98
N THR A 35 -1.18 -1.15 -6.83
CA THR A 35 -1.52 -0.97 -8.26
C THR A 35 -0.55 -1.66 -9.21
N SER A 36 0.53 -2.26 -8.71
CA SER A 36 1.51 -2.93 -9.57
C SER A 36 0.93 -4.16 -10.25
N GLY A 37 1.22 -4.32 -11.55
CA GLY A 37 0.80 -5.49 -12.34
C GLY A 37 -0.71 -5.59 -12.59
N ARG A 38 -1.47 -4.52 -12.37
CA ARG A 38 -2.92 -4.48 -12.61
C ARG A 38 -3.29 -3.52 -13.72
N THR A 39 -4.32 -3.86 -14.49
CA THR A 39 -4.90 -2.94 -15.47
C THR A 39 -5.85 -1.95 -14.80
N VAL A 40 -6.17 -0.83 -15.46
CA VAL A 40 -7.11 0.18 -14.94
C VAL A 40 -8.49 -0.44 -14.69
N ALA A 41 -8.97 -1.26 -15.63
CA ALA A 41 -10.25 -1.98 -15.49
C ALA A 41 -10.25 -2.94 -14.28
N GLU A 42 -9.11 -3.58 -13.99
CA GLU A 42 -9.01 -4.44 -12.81
C GLU A 42 -9.06 -3.66 -11.49
N LEU A 43 -8.49 -2.45 -11.47
CA LEU A 43 -8.54 -1.58 -10.30
C LEU A 43 -9.96 -1.08 -10.06
N ASP A 44 -10.66 -0.66 -11.12
CA ASP A 44 -12.05 -0.23 -11.04
C ASP A 44 -12.95 -1.34 -10.48
N GLU A 45 -12.79 -2.60 -10.93
CA GLU A 45 -13.54 -3.74 -10.38
C GLU A 45 -13.31 -3.90 -8.86
N LEU A 46 -12.06 -3.72 -8.38
CA LEU A 46 -11.74 -3.84 -6.96
C LEU A 46 -12.38 -2.73 -6.11
N PHE A 47 -12.43 -1.51 -6.66
CA PHE A 47 -13.09 -0.37 -6.01
C PHE A 47 -14.62 -0.56 -5.97
N GLU A 48 -15.23 -1.01 -7.07
CA GLU A 48 -16.66 -1.33 -7.14
C GLU A 48 -17.05 -2.42 -6.14
N ARG A 49 -16.20 -3.46 -6.00
CA ARG A 49 -16.36 -4.53 -5.02
C ARG A 49 -16.09 -4.10 -3.58
N LYS A 50 -15.73 -2.82 -3.35
CA LYS A 50 -15.40 -2.24 -2.05
C LYS A 50 -14.34 -3.04 -1.29
N ILE A 51 -13.39 -3.61 -2.03
CA ILE A 51 -12.26 -4.31 -1.43
C ILE A 51 -11.40 -3.26 -0.72
N LYS A 52 -10.89 -3.61 0.46
CA LYS A 52 -10.01 -2.69 1.19
C LYS A 52 -8.69 -2.54 0.40
N PRO A 53 -8.16 -1.32 0.20
CA PRO A 53 -6.95 -1.06 -0.61
C PRO A 53 -5.77 -1.97 -0.26
N TYR A 54 -5.48 -2.15 1.02
CA TYR A 54 -4.40 -3.02 1.52
C TYR A 54 -4.57 -4.52 1.22
N ARG A 55 -5.72 -4.95 0.69
CA ARG A 55 -6.02 -6.33 0.29
C ARG A 55 -6.03 -6.54 -1.22
N PHE A 56 -5.73 -5.51 -2.01
CA PHE A 56 -5.76 -5.60 -3.48
C PHE A 56 -4.84 -6.72 -3.98
N HIS A 57 -3.64 -6.87 -3.42
CA HIS A 57 -2.70 -7.94 -3.82
C HIS A 57 -3.20 -9.39 -3.64
N LYS A 58 -4.19 -9.65 -2.77
CA LYS A 58 -4.72 -11.01 -2.53
C LYS A 58 -5.97 -11.33 -3.33
N THR A 59 -6.57 -10.34 -3.97
CA THR A 59 -7.90 -10.49 -4.56
C THR A 59 -7.77 -10.78 -6.05
N THR A 60 -8.25 -11.95 -6.48
CA THR A 60 -8.34 -12.25 -7.91
C THR A 60 -9.54 -11.53 -8.52
N THR A 61 -9.25 -10.81 -9.60
CA THR A 61 -10.21 -10.00 -10.34
C THR A 61 -10.85 -10.85 -11.44
N THR A 62 -12.06 -10.52 -11.86
CA THR A 62 -12.78 -11.31 -12.88
C THR A 62 -12.08 -11.23 -14.23
N THR A 63 -11.57 -10.05 -14.58
CA THR A 63 -10.75 -9.84 -15.78
C THR A 63 -9.53 -10.77 -15.83
N GLN A 64 -8.83 -10.94 -14.71
CA GLN A 64 -7.67 -11.84 -14.62
C GLN A 64 -8.05 -13.29 -14.92
N ARG A 65 -9.18 -13.75 -14.35
CA ARG A 65 -9.68 -15.11 -14.59
C ARG A 65 -10.05 -15.34 -16.05
N ILE A 66 -10.70 -14.37 -16.70
CA ILE A 66 -11.07 -14.47 -18.12
C ILE A 66 -9.83 -14.61 -18.99
N VAL A 67 -8.77 -13.83 -18.72
CA VAL A 67 -7.50 -13.93 -19.44
C VAL A 67 -6.82 -15.28 -19.24
N GLU A 68 -6.87 -15.83 -18.01
CA GLU A 68 -6.34 -17.17 -17.71
C GLU A 68 -7.09 -18.28 -18.44
N VAL A 69 -8.43 -18.21 -18.48
CA VAL A 69 -9.27 -19.19 -19.19
C VAL A 69 -9.01 -19.15 -20.70
N ASN A 70 -8.99 -17.96 -21.31
CA ASN A 70 -8.73 -17.83 -22.75
C ASN A 70 -7.36 -18.42 -23.14
N LYS A 71 -6.33 -18.21 -22.30
CA LYS A 71 -5.01 -18.81 -22.54
C LYS A 71 -5.00 -20.33 -22.42
N ALA A 72 -5.85 -20.90 -21.56
CA ALA A 72 -5.97 -22.34 -21.40
C ALA A 72 -6.70 -22.99 -22.58
N ASP A 73 -7.68 -22.29 -23.17
CA ASP A 73 -8.39 -22.76 -24.37
C ASP A 73 -7.53 -22.70 -25.65
N GLU A 74 -6.52 -21.82 -25.67
CA GLU A 74 -5.57 -21.66 -26.79
C GLU A 74 -4.37 -22.64 -26.74
N ALA A 75 -4.19 -23.39 -25.64
CA ALA A 75 -3.06 -24.29 -25.40
C ALA A 75 -3.40 -25.77 -25.65
#